data_AF-A0A940EHR0-F1
#
_entry.id   AF-A0A940EHR0-F1
#
_cell.length_a   1.000
_cell.length_b   1.000
_cell.length_c   1.000
_cell.angle_alpha   90.00
_cell.angle_beta   90.00
_cell.angle_gamma   90.00
#
_symmetry.space_group_name_H-M   'P 1'
#
loop_
_entity.id
_entity.type
_entity.pdbx_description
1 polymer ?
#
loop_
_entity_poly.entity_id
_entity_poly.type
_entity_poly.pdbx_seq_one_letter_code
_entity_poly.pdbx_strand_id
1 'polypeptide(L)'
;MYHKITHRQGVTLIDSRIVEEVDELLNKVIESLNHQTDDENLLCWLVDMFNDDFAEEYGEYSLDTLSKLALCILNAKHYLIHDVSQFCDHFNAENLDLEIGFDGAFYPVGVGCWYGRSEFVLIGNEELDK
;
A
#
# COMPACT_ATOMS: atom_id res chain seq x y z
N MET A 1 10.27 6.31 14.37
CA MET A 1 10.98 5.03 14.09
C MET A 1 10.38 4.48 12.81
N TYR A 2 11.11 3.66 12.04
CA TYR A 2 10.62 3.14 10.75
C TYR A 2 10.50 1.62 10.77
N HIS A 3 9.43 1.10 10.17
CA HIS A 3 9.35 -0.28 9.71
C HIS A 3 10.02 -0.40 8.36
N LYS A 4 10.90 -1.39 8.23
CA LYS A 4 11.63 -1.68 7.01
C LYS A 4 10.95 -2.83 6.28
N ILE A 5 10.48 -2.58 5.07
CA ILE A 5 9.93 -3.61 4.17
C ILE A 5 10.88 -3.77 2.99
N THR A 6 11.43 -4.97 2.82
CA THR A 6 12.33 -5.29 1.70
C THR A 6 11.52 -5.91 0.57
N HIS A 7 11.70 -5.42 -0.66
CA HIS A 7 11.08 -5.94 -1.87
C HIS A 7 12.10 -6.02 -3.02
N ARG A 8 11.72 -6.58 -4.17
CA ARG A 8 12.68 -6.84 -5.29
C ARG A 8 13.42 -5.60 -5.77
N GLN A 9 12.76 -4.45 -5.72
CA GLN A 9 13.30 -3.18 -6.21
C GLN A 9 14.10 -2.39 -5.16
N GLY A 10 14.12 -2.82 -3.89
CA GLY A 10 14.77 -2.08 -2.81
C GLY A 10 14.09 -2.27 -1.46
N VAL A 11 14.02 -1.17 -0.72
CA VAL A 11 13.46 -1.11 0.62
C VAL A 11 12.49 0.06 0.72
N THR A 12 11.30 -0.18 1.25
CA THR A 12 10.41 0.88 1.72
C THR A 12 10.50 1.00 3.23
N LEU A 13 10.77 2.20 3.72
CA LEU A 13 10.65 2.58 5.12
C LEU A 13 9.29 3.24 5.34
N ILE A 14 8.50 2.72 6.27
CA ILE A 14 7.19 3.26 6.64
C ILE A 14 7.26 3.72 8.10
N ASP A 15 6.75 4.91 8.41
CA ASP A 15 6.70 5.41 9.79
C ASP A 15 5.96 4.41 10.68
N SER A 16 6.56 4.07 11.82
CA SER A 16 5.99 3.14 12.79
C SER A 16 4.58 3.51 13.22
N ARG A 17 4.24 4.80 13.29
CA ARG A 17 2.89 5.24 13.68
C ARG A 17 1.82 4.75 12.70
N ILE A 18 2.11 4.79 11.39
CA ILE A 18 1.17 4.32 10.36
C ILE A 18 1.01 2.80 10.46
N VAL A 19 2.12 2.07 10.65
CA VAL A 19 2.07 0.62 10.79
C VAL A 19 1.32 0.21 12.06
N GLU A 20 1.59 0.87 13.19
CA GLU A 20 0.92 0.63 14.47
C GLU A 20 -0.60 0.86 14.39
N GLU A 21 -1.03 1.86 13.61
CA GLU A 21 -2.46 2.14 13.40
C GLU A 21 -3.19 1.09 12.57
N VAL A 22 -2.47 0.35 11.72
CA VAL A 22 -3.05 -0.71 10.89
C VAL A 22 -2.63 -2.12 11.33
N ASP A 23 -1.77 -2.27 12.34
CA ASP A 23 -1.13 -3.55 12.71
C ASP A 23 -2.17 -4.62 13.06
N GLU A 24 -3.22 -4.26 13.80
CA GLU A 24 -4.28 -5.20 14.14
C GLU A 24 -4.98 -5.74 12.87
N LEU A 25 -5.35 -4.85 11.95
CA LEU A 25 -6.03 -5.25 10.72
C LEU A 25 -5.07 -6.00 9.78
N LEU A 26 -3.84 -5.52 9.65
CA LEU A 26 -2.79 -6.18 8.87
C LEU A 26 -2.61 -7.63 9.33
N ASN A 27 -2.52 -7.87 10.63
CA ASN A 27 -2.38 -9.22 11.18
C ASN A 27 -3.59 -10.11 10.90
N LYS A 28 -4.80 -9.56 10.78
CA LYS A 28 -6.00 -10.31 10.38
C LYS A 28 -5.98 -10.71 8.91
N VAL A 29 -5.48 -9.83 8.04
CA VAL A 29 -5.57 -10.01 6.59
C VAL A 29 -4.31 -10.58 5.95
N ILE A 30 -3.20 -10.68 6.71
CA ILE A 30 -1.87 -11.02 6.17
C ILE A 30 -1.84 -12.37 5.45
N GLU A 31 -2.61 -13.35 5.91
CA GLU A 31 -2.73 -14.65 5.25
C GLU A 31 -3.38 -14.50 3.87
N SER A 32 -4.55 -13.84 3.80
CA SER A 32 -5.25 -13.53 2.54
C SER A 32 -4.39 -12.72 1.58
N LEU A 33 -3.69 -11.69 2.09
CA LEU A 33 -2.78 -10.86 1.31
C LEU A 33 -1.60 -11.65 0.72
N ASN A 34 -1.08 -12.66 1.43
CA ASN A 34 0.04 -13.46 0.94
C ASN A 34 -0.33 -14.41 -0.19
N HIS A 35 -1.63 -14.65 -0.43
CA HIS A 35 -2.10 -15.41 -1.58
C HIS A 35 -2.12 -14.60 -2.88
N GLN A 36 -1.91 -13.28 -2.82
CA GLN A 36 -1.89 -12.43 -4.02
C GLN A 36 -0.54 -12.55 -4.74
N THR A 37 -0.57 -13.05 -5.98
CA THR A 37 0.63 -13.44 -6.74
C THR A 37 1.02 -12.52 -7.89
N ASP A 38 0.12 -11.63 -8.29
CA ASP A 38 0.25 -10.72 -9.43
C ASP A 38 -0.54 -9.43 -9.18
N ASP A 39 -0.41 -8.48 -10.09
CA ASP A 39 -1.05 -7.17 -10.04
C ASP A 39 -2.57 -7.23 -10.14
N GLU A 40 -3.13 -8.08 -10.99
CA GLU A 40 -4.59 -8.22 -11.12
C GLU A 40 -5.21 -8.73 -9.82
N ASN A 41 -4.63 -9.79 -9.23
CA ASN A 41 -5.10 -10.34 -7.96
C ASN A 41 -4.92 -9.33 -6.80
N LEU A 42 -3.78 -8.63 -6.76
CA LEU A 42 -3.55 -7.58 -5.76
C LEU A 42 -4.56 -6.43 -5.89
N LEU A 43 -4.88 -6.02 -7.12
CA LEU A 43 -5.83 -4.95 -7.41
C LEU A 43 -7.23 -5.31 -6.90
N CYS A 44 -7.75 -6.46 -7.32
CA CYS A 44 -9.06 -6.95 -6.88
C CYS A 44 -9.14 -7.00 -5.36
N TRP A 45 -8.12 -7.58 -4.73
CA TRP A 45 -8.04 -7.70 -3.28
C TRP A 45 -8.07 -6.33 -2.57
N LEU A 46 -7.32 -5.34 -3.08
CA LEU A 46 -7.32 -3.99 -2.51
C LEU A 46 -8.66 -3.28 -2.66
N VAL A 47 -9.35 -3.46 -3.79
CA VAL A 47 -10.68 -2.89 -4.02
C VAL A 47 -11.71 -3.53 -3.10
N ASP A 48 -11.66 -4.86 -2.95
CA ASP A 48 -12.57 -5.61 -2.09
C ASP A 48 -12.51 -5.16 -0.63
N MET A 49 -11.35 -4.68 -0.15
CA MET A 49 -11.21 -4.12 1.20
C MET A 49 -12.17 -2.97 1.52
N PHE A 50 -12.66 -2.25 0.51
CA PHE A 50 -13.55 -1.10 0.68
C PHE A 50 -15.03 -1.45 0.50
N ASN A 51 -15.34 -2.73 0.28
CA ASN A 51 -16.69 -3.24 0.08
C ASN A 51 -17.28 -3.80 1.39
N ASP A 52 -18.62 -3.95 1.42
CA ASP A 52 -19.34 -4.45 2.59
C ASP A 52 -18.93 -5.89 2.97
N ASP A 53 -18.59 -6.74 2.00
CA ASP A 53 -18.16 -8.12 2.22
C ASP A 53 -16.90 -8.19 3.10
N PHE A 54 -15.96 -7.26 2.92
CA PHE A 54 -14.76 -7.18 3.76
C PHE A 54 -15.10 -6.78 5.20
N ALA A 55 -16.06 -5.87 5.38
CA ALA A 55 -16.53 -5.48 6.70
C ALA A 55 -17.22 -6.64 7.44
N GLU A 56 -17.96 -7.49 6.72
CA GLU A 56 -18.57 -8.70 7.28
C GLU A 56 -17.52 -9.73 7.74
N GLU A 57 -16.42 -9.89 7.00
CA GLU A 57 -15.38 -10.89 7.30
C GLU A 57 -14.37 -10.41 8.35
N TYR A 58 -13.89 -9.17 8.25
CA TYR A 58 -12.76 -8.65 9.04
C TYR A 58 -13.16 -7.59 10.08
N GLY A 59 -14.40 -7.11 10.02
CA GLY A 59 -14.96 -6.06 10.88
C GLY A 59 -14.99 -4.69 10.20
N GLU A 60 -15.78 -3.77 10.76
CA GLU A 60 -15.86 -2.38 10.29
C GLU A 60 -14.62 -1.57 10.72
N TYR A 61 -13.97 -0.92 9.75
CA TYR A 61 -12.88 0.03 10.00
C TYR A 61 -13.17 1.36 9.33
N SER A 62 -12.53 2.42 9.83
CA SER A 62 -12.64 3.74 9.20
C SER A 62 -11.99 3.73 7.82
N LEU A 63 -12.52 4.55 6.90
CA LEU A 63 -11.90 4.75 5.58
C LEU A 63 -10.42 5.12 5.70
N ASP A 64 -10.06 5.94 6.69
CA ASP A 64 -8.68 6.33 6.98
C ASP A 64 -7.79 5.11 7.30
N THR A 65 -8.25 4.20 8.16
CA THR A 65 -7.54 2.94 8.47
C THR A 65 -7.38 2.05 7.24
N LEU A 66 -8.44 1.89 6.44
CA LEU A 66 -8.41 1.08 5.22
C LEU A 66 -7.46 1.67 4.17
N SER A 67 -7.50 2.99 3.97
CA SER A 67 -6.58 3.68 3.08
C SER A 67 -5.13 3.58 3.54
N LYS A 68 -4.84 3.71 4.85
CA LYS A 68 -3.50 3.49 5.41
C LYS A 68 -2.99 2.08 5.13
N LEU A 69 -3.85 1.09 5.33
CA LEU A 69 -3.50 -0.30 5.08
C LEU A 69 -3.22 -0.54 3.59
N ALA A 70 -4.09 -0.06 2.71
CA ALA A 70 -3.90 -0.14 1.26
C ALA A 70 -2.56 0.47 0.83
N LEU A 71 -2.19 1.64 1.35
CA LEU A 71 -0.90 2.28 1.07
C LEU A 71 0.29 1.45 1.57
N CYS A 72 0.23 0.90 2.78
CA CYS A 72 1.26 0.00 3.30
C CYS A 72 1.43 -1.23 2.40
N ILE A 73 0.32 -1.81 1.95
CA ILE A 73 0.30 -3.01 1.11
C ILE A 73 0.86 -2.71 -0.29
N LEU A 74 0.39 -1.65 -0.93
CA LEU A 74 0.86 -1.23 -2.25
C LEU A 74 2.36 -0.99 -2.25
N ASN A 75 2.88 -0.30 -1.24
CA ASN A 75 4.32 -0.06 -1.11
C ASN A 75 5.11 -1.33 -0.77
N ALA A 76 4.53 -2.29 -0.05
CA ALA A 76 5.17 -3.58 0.24
C ALA A 76 5.17 -4.54 -0.95
N LYS A 77 4.11 -4.52 -1.75
CA LYS A 77 3.85 -5.43 -2.87
C LYS A 77 4.06 -4.77 -4.23
N HIS A 78 4.64 -3.57 -4.28
CA HIS A 78 4.91 -2.84 -5.52
C HIS A 78 5.65 -3.68 -6.57
N TYR A 79 6.49 -4.64 -6.15
CA TYR A 79 7.18 -5.54 -7.06
C TYR A 79 6.28 -6.53 -7.84
N LEU A 80 5.01 -6.67 -7.45
CA LEU A 80 3.99 -7.45 -8.19
C LEU A 80 3.40 -6.64 -9.36
N ILE A 81 3.59 -5.32 -9.37
CA ILE A 81 3.01 -4.41 -10.35
C ILE A 81 3.95 -4.26 -11.54
N HIS A 82 3.54 -4.76 -12.71
CA HIS A 82 4.35 -4.71 -13.92
C HIS A 82 4.23 -3.37 -14.65
N ASP A 83 3.01 -2.88 -14.80
CA ASP A 83 2.71 -1.56 -15.36
C ASP A 83 2.03 -0.70 -14.29
N VAL A 84 2.82 0.15 -13.66
CA VAL A 84 2.33 0.98 -12.56
C VAL A 84 1.33 2.03 -13.04
N SER A 85 1.47 2.54 -14.27
CA SER A 85 0.54 3.53 -14.81
C SER A 85 -0.83 2.90 -15.03
N GLN A 86 -0.85 1.72 -15.66
CA GLN A 86 -2.09 0.98 -15.87
C GLN A 86 -2.75 0.56 -14.55
N PHE A 87 -1.96 0.11 -13.58
CA PHE A 87 -2.47 -0.24 -12.25
C PHE A 87 -3.13 0.96 -11.56
N CYS A 88 -2.49 2.13 -11.61
CA CYS A 88 -3.06 3.36 -11.04
C CYS A 88 -4.38 3.73 -11.71
N ASP A 89 -4.44 3.68 -13.05
CA ASP A 89 -5.66 4.00 -13.79
C ASP A 89 -6.82 3.09 -13.40
N HIS A 90 -6.57 1.78 -13.25
CA HIS A 90 -7.60 0.83 -12.83
C HIS A 90 -8.03 1.03 -11.37
N PHE A 91 -7.10 1.29 -10.44
CA PHE A 91 -7.43 1.52 -9.04
C PHE A 91 -8.23 2.82 -8.84
N ASN A 92 -7.83 3.89 -9.53
CA ASN A 92 -8.51 5.18 -9.48
C ASN A 92 -9.93 5.12 -10.08
N ALA A 93 -10.19 4.19 -11.01
CA ALA A 93 -11.54 3.97 -11.55
C ALA A 93 -12.55 3.54 -10.47
N GLU A 94 -12.07 2.97 -9.35
CA GLU A 94 -12.87 2.59 -8.18
C GLU A 94 -13.05 3.74 -7.18
N ASN A 95 -12.75 4.99 -7.57
CA ASN A 95 -12.78 6.21 -6.76
C ASN A 95 -11.78 6.24 -5.59
N LEU A 96 -10.73 5.42 -5.65
CA LEU A 96 -9.63 5.45 -4.70
C LEU A 96 -8.44 6.15 -5.34
N ASP A 97 -8.38 7.46 -5.16
CA ASP A 97 -7.40 8.31 -5.80
C ASP A 97 -5.97 8.10 -5.23
N LEU A 98 -5.10 7.43 -6.00
CA LEU A 98 -3.66 7.29 -5.75
C LEU A 98 -2.77 7.85 -6.89
N GLU A 99 -1.58 8.32 -6.50
CA GLU A 99 -0.48 8.78 -7.35
C GLU A 99 0.86 8.20 -6.86
N ILE A 100 1.85 8.14 -7.76
CA ILE A 100 3.23 7.78 -7.42
C ILE A 100 4.01 9.06 -7.12
N GLY A 101 4.69 9.11 -5.98
CA GLY A 101 5.54 10.23 -5.60
C GLY A 101 6.86 10.26 -6.37
N PHE A 102 7.63 11.34 -6.20
CA PHE A 102 8.95 11.51 -6.82
C PHE A 102 9.97 10.44 -6.40
N ASP A 103 9.69 9.73 -5.31
CA ASP A 103 10.50 8.65 -4.74
C ASP A 103 9.98 7.25 -5.12
N GLY A 104 8.95 7.13 -5.97
CA GLY A 104 8.44 5.84 -6.43
C GLY A 104 7.51 5.11 -5.46
N ALA A 105 7.15 5.74 -4.34
CA ALA A 105 6.13 5.23 -3.41
C ALA A 105 4.72 5.66 -3.84
N PHE A 106 3.70 4.90 -3.44
CA PHE A 106 2.29 5.27 -3.65
C PHE A 106 1.80 6.25 -2.57
N TYR A 107 1.01 7.25 -2.97
CA TYR A 107 0.39 8.30 -2.15
C TYR A 107 -1.02 8.63 -2.66
N PRO A 108 -1.90 9.29 -1.89
CA PRO A 108 -3.20 9.77 -2.39
C PRO A 108 -3.11 11.02 -3.28
N VAL A 109 -3.95 11.13 -4.32
CA VAL A 109 -3.94 12.24 -5.31
C VAL A 109 -4.28 13.58 -4.65
N GLY A 110 -3.70 14.67 -5.17
CA GLY A 110 -4.18 16.04 -4.97
C GLY A 110 -3.72 16.73 -3.68
N VAL A 111 -3.04 16.00 -2.79
CA VAL A 111 -2.43 16.55 -1.57
C VAL A 111 -0.89 16.54 -1.69
N GLY A 112 -0.34 15.79 -2.65
CA GLY A 112 1.08 15.44 -2.71
C GLY A 112 1.53 14.56 -1.54
N CYS A 113 0.66 14.34 -0.54
CA CYS A 113 0.86 13.55 0.66
C CYS A 113 -0.39 13.62 1.57
N TRP A 114 -1.12 12.50 1.78
CA TRP A 114 -1.88 12.33 3.05
C TRP A 114 -0.93 12.35 4.27
N TYR A 115 0.35 12.03 4.00
CA TYR A 115 1.41 11.78 4.96
C TYR A 115 2.70 12.46 4.50
N GLY A 116 3.42 13.15 5.37
CA GLY A 116 4.63 13.89 5.00
C GLY A 116 5.69 13.02 4.29
N ARG A 117 6.60 13.66 3.53
CA ARG A 117 7.73 13.01 2.82
C ARG A 117 8.64 12.13 3.67
N SER A 118 8.49 12.16 4.98
CA SER A 118 9.24 11.36 5.93
C SER A 118 8.45 10.15 6.41
N GLU A 119 7.22 9.92 5.96
CA GLU A 119 6.38 8.82 6.44
C GLU A 119 6.44 7.58 5.55
N PHE A 120 6.77 7.76 4.27
CA PHE A 120 7.14 6.71 3.33
C PHE A 120 8.46 7.12 2.67
N VAL A 121 9.45 6.24 2.69
CA VAL A 121 10.76 6.48 2.06
C VAL A 121 11.17 5.24 1.30
N LEU A 122 11.30 5.37 -0.02
CA LEU A 122 11.86 4.31 -0.86
C LEU A 122 13.38 4.46 -0.96
N ILE A 123 14.10 3.36 -0.80
CA ILE A 123 15.54 3.26 -1.06
C ILE A 123 15.72 2.17 -2.11
N GLY A 124 16.07 2.58 -3.33
CA GLY A 124 16.30 1.65 -4.44
C GLY A 124 17.55 0.78 -4.21
N ASN A 125 17.59 -0.41 -4.82
CA ASN A 125 18.76 -1.30 -4.72
C ASN A 125 20.08 -0.61 -5.06
N GLU A 126 20.09 0.28 -6.06
CA GLU A 126 21.27 1.03 -6.49
C GLU A 126 21.85 1.97 -5.42
N GLU A 127 21.03 2.35 -4.43
CA GLU A 127 21.43 3.20 -3.30
C GLU A 127 21.82 2.38 -2.08
N LEU A 128 21.35 1.14 -1.96
CA LEU A 128 21.70 0.22 -0.87
C LEU A 128 23.11 -0.36 -1.02
N ASP A 129 23.62 -0.44 -2.25
CA ASP A 129 24.94 -1.01 -2.58
C ASP A 129 26.09 0.03 -2.51
N LYS A 130 25.82 1.27 -2.09
CA LYS A 130 26.81 2.36 -1.93
C LYS A 130 27.28 2.51 -0.49
#